data_AF-A0A512J991-F1
#
_entry.id   AF-A0A512J991-F1
#
_cell.length_a   1.000
_cell.length_b   1.000
_cell.length_c   1.000
_cell.angle_alpha   90.00
_cell.angle_beta   90.00
_cell.angle_gamma   90.00
#
_symmetry.space_group_name_H-M   'P 1'
#
loop_
_entity.id
_entity.type
_entity.pdbx_description
1 polymer ?
#
loop_
_entity_poly.entity_id
_entity_poly.type
_entity_poly.pdbx_seq_one_letter_code
_entity_poly.pdbx_strand_id
1 'polypeptide(L)'
;MSGTTPSPRESEGMQQDTPDADRVARTVAENVYAAYSRQISGATHPQTEQTMLARLAEAIRPQVPSGAPGAIIEAANGVLDAWERQDPEVRGPRVSAIDLIDGSVTVRPNGPPDAPAPDSRQGPV
;
A
#
# COMPACT_ATOMS: atom_id res chain seq x y z
N MET A 1 46.19 -43.03 -2.51
CA MET A 1 45.37 -42.24 -3.45
C MET A 1 43.98 -42.83 -3.47
N SER A 2 43.02 -42.18 -2.82
CA SER A 2 41.58 -42.29 -3.11
C SER A 2 40.91 -41.12 -2.42
N GLY A 3 40.59 -40.09 -3.22
CA GLY A 3 39.83 -38.94 -2.78
C GLY A 3 38.38 -39.33 -2.56
N THR A 4 37.85 -39.03 -1.40
CA THR A 4 36.41 -38.87 -1.20
C THR A 4 36.19 -37.94 -0.02
N THR A 5 35.97 -36.66 -0.31
CA THR A 5 35.15 -35.75 0.49
C THR A 5 34.80 -34.58 -0.41
N PRO A 6 33.56 -34.44 -0.89
CA PRO A 6 33.09 -33.19 -1.47
C PRO A 6 32.83 -32.18 -0.34
N SER A 7 33.52 -31.04 -0.36
CA SER A 7 33.08 -29.78 0.27
C SER A 7 32.49 -28.88 -0.83
N PRO A 8 31.77 -27.79 -0.52
CA PRO A 8 30.79 -27.54 0.52
C PRO A 8 29.41 -27.25 -0.12
N ARG A 9 28.29 -27.55 0.54
CA ARG A 9 26.99 -26.99 0.16
C ARG A 9 26.30 -26.31 1.34
N GLU A 10 27.05 -25.47 2.03
CA GLU A 10 26.46 -24.36 2.78
C GLU A 10 26.09 -23.27 1.75
N SER A 11 25.02 -23.53 1.01
CA SER A 11 24.25 -22.50 0.30
C SER A 11 22.79 -22.73 0.67
N GLU A 12 22.55 -22.95 1.95
CA GLU A 12 21.24 -23.06 2.54
C GLU A 12 20.82 -21.65 2.99
N GLY A 13 19.89 -21.06 2.25
CA GLY A 13 19.05 -19.96 2.75
C GLY A 13 19.52 -18.53 2.50
N MET A 14 19.65 -18.08 1.24
CA MET A 14 19.69 -16.63 0.93
C MET A 14 18.95 -16.25 -0.37
N GLN A 15 17.86 -16.94 -0.72
CA GLN A 15 17.07 -16.60 -1.93
C GLN A 15 15.54 -16.72 -1.77
N GLN A 16 15.03 -17.08 -0.59
CA GLN A 16 13.58 -17.22 -0.37
C GLN A 16 12.86 -15.91 -0.01
N ASP A 17 13.57 -14.80 0.16
CA ASP A 17 12.96 -13.51 0.55
C ASP A 17 12.27 -12.78 -0.63
N THR A 18 12.68 -13.07 -1.87
CA THR A 18 12.20 -12.36 -3.07
C THR A 18 10.75 -12.67 -3.49
N PRO A 19 10.26 -13.92 -3.50
CA PRO A 19 8.87 -14.21 -3.86
C PRO A 19 7.87 -13.85 -2.75
N ASP A 20 8.32 -13.79 -1.49
CA ASP A 20 7.49 -13.39 -0.37
C ASP A 20 7.31 -11.86 -0.37
N ALA A 21 8.40 -11.12 -0.59
CA ALA A 21 8.37 -9.66 -0.68
C ALA A 21 7.48 -9.14 -1.83
N ASP A 22 7.48 -9.81 -2.98
CA ASP A 22 6.61 -9.46 -4.11
C ASP A 22 5.13 -9.69 -3.79
N ARG A 23 4.80 -10.83 -3.15
CA ARG A 23 3.42 -11.11 -2.72
C ARG A 23 2.94 -10.10 -1.67
N VAL A 24 3.75 -9.84 -0.65
CA VAL A 24 3.42 -8.86 0.39
C VAL A 24 3.22 -7.48 -0.22
N ALA A 25 4.11 -7.04 -1.11
CA ALA A 25 3.97 -5.75 -1.79
C ALA A 25 2.67 -5.66 -2.60
N ARG A 26 2.31 -6.73 -3.30
CA ARG A 26 1.08 -6.81 -4.09
C ARG A 26 -0.16 -6.76 -3.19
N THR A 27 -0.20 -7.55 -2.12
CA THR A 27 -1.31 -7.55 -1.16
C THR A 27 -1.49 -6.17 -0.50
N VAL A 28 -0.40 -5.53 -0.09
CA VAL A 28 -0.45 -4.17 0.47
C VAL A 28 -0.95 -3.18 -0.59
N ALA A 29 -0.47 -3.25 -1.83
CA ALA A 29 -0.94 -2.40 -2.92
C ALA A 29 -2.45 -2.55 -3.18
N GLU A 30 -2.95 -3.80 -3.21
CA GLU A 30 -4.37 -4.10 -3.37
C GLU A 30 -5.21 -3.53 -2.22
N ASN A 31 -4.74 -3.66 -0.97
CA ASN A 31 -5.44 -3.12 0.19
C ASN A 31 -5.40 -1.59 0.26
N VAL A 32 -4.28 -0.96 -0.12
CA VAL A 32 -4.18 0.50 -0.29
C VAL A 32 -5.19 0.97 -1.32
N TYR A 33 -5.21 0.33 -2.50
CA TYR A 33 -6.14 0.68 -3.57
C TYR A 33 -7.59 0.47 -3.16
N ALA A 34 -7.93 -0.65 -2.53
CA ALA A 34 -9.28 -0.93 -2.06
C ALA A 34 -9.75 0.09 -1.01
N ALA A 35 -8.87 0.50 -0.10
CA ALA A 35 -9.16 1.54 0.88
C ALA A 35 -9.32 2.93 0.24
N TYR A 36 -8.53 3.21 -0.80
CA TYR A 36 -8.59 4.44 -1.59
C TYR A 36 -9.87 4.52 -2.45
N SER A 37 -10.16 3.47 -3.22
CA SER A 37 -11.31 3.36 -4.14
C SER A 37 -12.64 3.43 -3.41
N ARG A 38 -12.71 2.94 -2.16
CA ARG A 38 -13.88 3.08 -1.29
C ARG A 38 -14.23 4.53 -0.95
N GLN A 39 -13.25 5.45 -0.98
CA GLN A 39 -13.49 6.86 -0.67
C GLN A 39 -13.63 7.76 -1.89
N ILE A 40 -12.96 7.43 -3.00
CA ILE A 40 -13.14 8.19 -4.24
C ILE A 40 -14.49 7.84 -4.89
N SER A 41 -15.35 8.84 -5.06
CA SER A 41 -16.63 8.67 -5.74
C SER A 41 -16.40 8.73 -7.26
N GLY A 42 -16.23 7.59 -7.91
CA GLY A 42 -16.09 7.52 -9.36
C GLY A 42 -15.76 6.11 -9.86
N ALA A 43 -16.29 5.77 -11.04
CA ALA A 43 -15.88 4.57 -11.75
C ALA A 43 -14.43 4.75 -12.21
N THR A 44 -13.48 4.16 -11.48
CA THR A 44 -12.09 4.15 -11.91
C THR A 44 -11.98 3.19 -13.10
N HIS A 45 -11.43 3.66 -14.22
CA HIS A 45 -11.21 2.79 -15.38
C HIS A 45 -10.31 1.59 -14.97
N PRO A 46 -10.58 0.37 -15.46
CA PRO A 46 -9.79 -0.81 -15.11
C PRO A 46 -8.31 -0.69 -15.49
N GLN A 47 -8.01 0.09 -16.54
CA GLN A 47 -6.63 0.37 -16.93
C GLN A 47 -5.91 1.31 -15.95
N THR A 48 -6.66 2.25 -15.35
CA THR A 48 -6.17 3.14 -14.29
C THR A 48 -5.89 2.36 -13.02
N GLU A 49 -6.82 1.48 -12.61
CA GLU A 49 -6.64 0.58 -11.47
C GLU A 49 -5.35 -0.23 -11.60
N GLN A 50 -5.17 -0.93 -12.74
CA GLN A 50 -4.00 -1.77 -12.98
C GLN A 50 -2.69 -0.97 -12.98
N THR A 51 -2.72 0.26 -13.51
CA THR A 51 -1.56 1.15 -13.48
C THR A 51 -1.23 1.56 -12.05
N MET A 52 -2.24 1.90 -11.24
CA MET A 52 -2.05 2.30 -9.85
C MET A 52 -1.50 1.15 -9.00
N LEU A 53 -2.07 -0.05 -9.15
CA LEU A 53 -1.61 -1.26 -8.46
C LEU A 53 -0.16 -1.60 -8.80
N ALA A 54 0.20 -1.53 -10.09
CA ALA A 54 1.57 -1.78 -10.53
C ALA A 54 2.57 -0.76 -9.94
N ARG A 55 2.21 0.53 -9.94
CA ARG A 55 3.03 1.59 -9.35
C ARG A 55 3.20 1.45 -7.83
N LEU A 56 2.12 1.09 -7.12
CA LEU A 56 2.16 0.84 -5.68
C LEU A 56 3.07 -0.35 -5.36
N ALA A 57 2.87 -1.48 -6.04
CA ALA A 57 3.70 -2.67 -5.83
C ALA A 57 5.18 -2.39 -6.11
N GLU A 58 5.50 -1.68 -7.20
CA GLU A 58 6.87 -1.29 -7.55
C GLU A 58 7.53 -0.41 -6.48
N ALA A 59 6.78 0.53 -5.89
CA ALA A 59 7.28 1.41 -4.83
C ALA A 59 7.42 0.70 -3.48
N ILE A 60 6.53 -0.26 -3.18
CA ILE A 60 6.51 -0.99 -1.90
C ILE A 60 7.55 -2.12 -1.88
N ARG A 61 7.74 -2.83 -3.00
CA ARG A 61 8.65 -3.99 -3.12
C ARG A 61 10.05 -3.78 -2.51
N PRO A 62 10.77 -2.67 -2.75
CA PRO A 62 12.08 -2.47 -2.12
C PRO A 62 12.03 -2.23 -0.61
N GLN A 63 10.87 -1.83 -0.07
CA GLN A 63 10.68 -1.50 1.34
C GLN A 63 10.24 -2.69 2.19
N VAL A 64 9.64 -3.72 1.58
CA VAL A 64 9.23 -4.96 2.26
C VAL A 64 10.37 -5.66 3.01
N PRO A 65 11.56 -5.90 2.43
CA PRO A 65 12.66 -6.55 3.16
C PRO A 65 13.19 -5.71 4.33
N SER A 66 12.95 -4.39 4.31
CA SER A 66 13.28 -3.50 5.42
C SER A 66 12.26 -3.62 6.57
N GLY A 67 11.04 -4.11 6.29
CA GLY A 67 9.98 -4.31 7.26
C GLY A 67 9.49 -3.04 7.95
N ALA A 68 9.91 -1.87 7.48
CA ALA A 68 9.62 -0.58 8.11
C ALA A 68 8.25 -0.07 7.62
N PRO A 69 7.19 -0.12 8.45
CA PRO A 69 5.86 0.29 8.03
C PRO A 69 5.84 1.77 7.60
N GLY A 70 6.62 2.63 8.26
CA GLY A 70 6.77 4.04 7.87
C GLY A 70 7.28 4.23 6.44
N ALA A 71 8.29 3.47 6.03
CA ALA A 71 8.87 3.57 4.68
C ALA A 71 7.90 3.11 3.58
N ILE A 72 7.07 2.10 3.89
CA ILE A 72 6.01 1.61 2.99
C ILE A 72 4.88 2.64 2.89
N ILE A 73 4.50 3.26 4.01
CA ILE A 73 3.50 4.34 4.05
C ILE A 73 3.96 5.53 3.20
N GLU A 74 5.23 5.94 3.33
CA GLU A 74 5.79 7.03 2.53
C GLU A 74 5.84 6.68 1.04
N ALA A 75 6.25 5.46 0.68
CA ALA A 75 6.26 4.98 -0.70
C ALA A 75 4.84 4.97 -1.31
N ALA A 76 3.86 4.43 -0.58
CA ALA A 76 2.47 4.38 -1.02
C ALA A 76 1.88 5.77 -1.19
N ASN A 77 2.07 6.67 -0.21
CA ASN A 77 1.60 8.05 -0.30
C ASN A 77 2.29 8.83 -1.43
N GLY A 78 3.56 8.53 -1.75
CA GLY A 78 4.26 9.12 -2.88
C GLY A 78 3.63 8.76 -4.23
N VAL A 79 3.18 7.52 -4.40
CA VAL A 79 2.45 7.09 -5.60
C VAL A 79 1.08 7.77 -5.70
N LEU A 80 0.34 7.83 -4.58
CA LEU A 80 -0.96 8.52 -4.54
C LEU A 80 -0.80 10.01 -4.87
N ASP A 81 0.20 10.68 -4.31
CA ASP A 81 0.48 12.10 -4.58
C ASP A 81 0.87 12.37 -6.05
N ALA A 82 1.69 11.49 -6.64
CA ALA A 82 2.01 11.56 -8.06
C ALA A 82 0.75 11.40 -8.92
N TRP A 83 -0.15 10.50 -8.53
CA TRP A 83 -1.41 10.26 -9.22
C TRP A 83 -2.34 11.48 -9.18
N GLU A 84 -2.54 12.09 -8.02
CA GLU A 84 -3.40 13.28 -7.88
C GLU A 84 -2.77 14.53 -8.50
N ARG A 85 -1.44 14.57 -8.66
CA ARG A 85 -0.77 15.60 -9.48
C ARG A 85 -1.10 15.44 -10.98
N GLN A 86 -1.34 14.21 -11.44
CA GLN A 86 -1.77 13.96 -12.82
C GLN A 86 -3.26 14.25 -13.01
N ASP A 87 -4.08 13.97 -11.98
CA ASP A 87 -5.51 14.19 -12.00
C ASP A 87 -5.98 14.97 -10.76
N PRO A 88 -6.12 16.31 -10.86
CA PRO A 88 -6.46 17.14 -9.70
C PRO A 88 -7.93 17.03 -9.27
N GLU A 89 -8.78 16.43 -10.11
CA GLU A 89 -10.19 16.14 -9.78
C GLU A 89 -10.31 14.93 -8.85
N VAL A 90 -9.34 14.02 -8.94
CA VAL A 90 -9.17 12.91 -8.01
C VAL A 90 -8.37 13.39 -6.80
N ARG A 91 -9.06 13.61 -5.67
CA ARG A 91 -8.46 13.82 -4.34
C ARG A 91 -8.90 12.69 -3.43
N GLY A 92 -7.96 11.89 -2.96
CA GLY A 92 -8.27 10.70 -2.18
C GLY A 92 -7.61 10.66 -0.82
N PRO A 93 -7.95 9.66 -0.01
CA PRO A 93 -7.41 9.53 1.34
C PRO A 93 -5.93 9.16 1.30
N ARG A 94 -5.23 9.47 2.39
CA ARG A 94 -3.81 9.15 2.55
C ARG A 94 -3.64 7.92 3.42
N VAL A 95 -2.63 7.11 3.15
CA VAL A 95 -2.30 5.98 4.03
C VAL A 95 -1.74 6.53 5.34
N SER A 96 -2.29 6.06 6.46
CA SER A 96 -1.89 6.47 7.80
C SER A 96 -1.24 5.33 8.59
N ALA A 97 -1.63 4.09 8.33
CA ALA A 97 -1.02 2.91 8.94
C ALA A 97 -1.13 1.71 7.98
N ILE A 98 -0.14 0.83 8.03
CA ILE A 98 -0.12 -0.46 7.33
C ILE A 98 0.29 -1.52 8.34
N ASP A 99 -0.47 -2.59 8.40
CA ASP A 99 -0.12 -3.81 9.11
C ASP A 99 0.41 -4.81 8.08
N LEU A 100 1.70 -5.16 8.18
CA LEU A 100 2.34 -6.09 7.24
C LEU A 100 2.04 -7.56 7.54
N ILE A 101 1.51 -7.86 8.72
CA ILE A 101 1.23 -9.24 9.17
C ILE A 101 -0.12 -9.68 8.57
N ASP A 102 -1.12 -8.81 8.67
CA ASP A 102 -2.47 -9.01 8.12
C ASP A 102 -2.60 -8.44 6.70
N GLY A 103 -1.72 -7.51 6.32
CA GLY A 103 -1.83 -6.74 5.08
C GLY A 103 -2.82 -5.58 5.17
N SER A 104 -3.46 -5.37 6.33
CA SER A 104 -4.46 -4.33 6.55
C SER A 104 -3.89 -2.92 6.36
N VAL A 105 -4.66 -2.06 5.69
CA VAL A 105 -4.29 -0.68 5.42
C VAL A 105 -5.33 0.25 6.02
N THR A 106 -4.87 1.20 6.84
CA THR A 106 -5.71 2.29 7.35
C THR A 106 -5.42 3.55 6.56
N VAL A 107 -6.47 4.10 5.97
CA VAL A 107 -6.39 5.40 5.28
C VAL A 107 -7.08 6.47 6.10
N ARG A 108 -6.46 7.64 6.21
CA ARG A 108 -7.09 8.82 6.80
C ARG A 108 -7.97 9.49 5.74
N PRO A 109 -9.28 9.66 5.99
CA PRO A 109 -10.13 10.35 5.05
C PRO A 109 -9.63 11.78 4.85
N ASN A 110 -9.61 12.24 3.60
CA ASN A 110 -9.41 13.65 3.29
C ASN A 110 -10.73 14.41 3.55
N GLY A 111 -11.20 14.38 4.79
CA GLY A 111 -12.29 15.22 5.27
C GLY A 111 -11.71 16.47 5.96
N PRO A 112 -12.43 17.61 5.99
CA PRO A 112 -12.02 18.72 6.84
C PRO A 112 -11.81 18.21 8.28
N PRO A 113 -10.83 18.74 9.04
CA PRO A 113 -10.51 18.28 10.39
C PRO A 113 -11.66 18.45 11.40
N ASP A 114 -12.80 19.02 10.99
CA ASP A 114 -13.92 19.35 11.85
C ASP A 114 -15.15 19.56 10.95
N ALA A 115 -15.93 18.50 10.69
CA ALA A 115 -17.34 18.71 10.38
C ALA A 115 -18.07 18.46 11.70
N PRO A 116 -18.55 19.50 12.41
CA PRO A 116 -19.40 19.27 13.56
C PRO A 116 -20.56 18.38 13.11
N ALA A 117 -20.84 17.33 13.89
CA ALA A 117 -22.01 16.50 13.68
C ALA A 117 -23.23 17.40 13.43
N PRO A 118 -24.11 17.09 12.47
CA PRO A 118 -25.31 17.90 12.26
C PRO A 118 -26.06 17.98 13.58
N ASP A 119 -26.05 19.18 14.17
CA ASP A 119 -26.73 19.49 15.42
C ASP A 119 -28.21 19.14 15.22
N SER A 120 -28.61 18.02 15.82
CA SER A 120 -29.96 17.48 15.70
C SER A 120 -30.95 18.22 16.61
N ARG A 121 -30.75 19.53 16.85
CA ARG A 121 -31.56 20.32 17.78
C ARG A 121 -32.13 21.62 17.24
N GLN A 122 -32.44 21.68 15.94
CA GLN A 122 -33.46 22.62 15.45
C GLN A 122 -34.74 21.87 15.08
N GLY A 123 -35.54 21.56 16.10
CA GLY A 123 -36.98 21.37 15.96
C GLY A 123 -37.69 22.64 16.46
N PRO A 124 -38.64 23.22 15.73
CA PRO A 124 -39.27 24.48 16.11
C PRO A 124 -40.34 24.25 17.19
N VAL A 125 -40.36 25.09 18.23
CA VAL A 125 -41.57 25.42 19.02
C VAL A 125 -41.58 26.90 19.37
#